data_AF-A0A969IKZ7-F1
#
_entry.id   AF-A0A969IKZ7-F1
#
_cell.length_a   1.000
_cell.length_b   1.000
_cell.length_c   1.000
_cell.angle_alpha   90.00
_cell.angle_beta   90.00
_cell.angle_gamma   90.00
#
_symmetry.space_group_name_H-M   'P 1'
#
loop_
_entity.id
_entity.type
_entity.pdbx_description
1 polymer ?
#
loop_
_entity_poly.entity_id
_entity_poly.type
_entity_poly.pdbx_seq_one_letter_code
_entity_poly.pdbx_strand_id
1 'polypeptide(L)' 'MRPSRAVKTGVRQHHWRFGDMPPQPRVTEEQVAAIVGFVREVQTANGIGGQ' A
#
# COMPACT_ATOMS: atom_id res chain seq x y z
N MET A 1 -5.75 12.00 -1.89
CA MET A 1 -5.58 10.55 -1.62
C MET A 1 -6.59 10.15 -0.54
N ARG A 2 -7.39 9.09 -0.72
CA ARG A 2 -8.26 8.59 0.37
C ARG A 2 -7.43 7.73 1.34
N PRO A 3 -7.75 7.73 2.65
CA PRO A 3 -7.00 6.95 3.64
C PRO A 3 -6.93 5.47 3.23
N SER A 4 -5.76 4.84 3.39
CA SER A 4 -5.59 3.42 3.06
C SER A 4 -6.38 2.57 4.06
N ARG A 5 -7.55 2.10 3.59
CA ARG A 5 -8.44 1.25 4.39
C ARG A 5 -7.70 0.01 4.91
N ALA A 6 -6.83 -0.56 4.07
CA ALA A 6 -6.00 -1.70 4.42
C ALA A 6 -5.11 -1.43 5.64
N VAL A 7 -4.40 -0.29 5.68
CA VAL A 7 -3.51 0.06 6.80
C VAL A 7 -4.31 0.30 8.08
N LYS A 8 -5.48 0.96 7.97
CA LYS A 8 -6.34 1.28 9.12
C LYS A 8 -7.06 0.08 9.72
N THR A 9 -7.57 -0.82 8.88
CA THR A 9 -8.48 -1.90 9.32
C THR A 9 -7.93 -3.30 9.15
N GLY A 10 -6.75 -3.43 8.55
CA GLY A 10 -6.29 -4.72 8.07
C GLY A 10 -7.08 -5.20 6.84
N VAL A 11 -6.64 -6.33 6.29
CA VAL A 11 -7.26 -6.99 5.13
C VAL A 11 -7.23 -8.50 5.37
N ARG A 12 -8.34 -9.17 5.09
CA ARG A 12 -8.40 -10.63 5.13
C ARG A 12 -7.58 -11.24 4.00
N GLN A 13 -6.97 -12.38 4.28
CA GLN A 13 -6.26 -13.18 3.29
C GLN A 13 -7.15 -13.51 2.09
N HIS A 14 -6.72 -13.11 0.89
CA HIS A 14 -7.29 -13.58 -0.37
C HIS A 14 -6.13 -13.90 -1.34
N HIS A 15 -5.94 -15.18 -1.66
CA HIS A 15 -4.95 -15.77 -2.57
C HIS A 15 -3.47 -15.83 -2.12
N TRP A 16 -2.98 -14.96 -1.24
CA TRP A 16 -1.60 -15.07 -0.72
C TRP A 16 -1.48 -16.05 0.47
N ARG A 17 -0.28 -16.55 0.80
CA ARG A 17 -0.07 -17.58 1.86
C ARG A 17 0.31 -17.05 3.26
N PHE A 18 0.42 -15.74 3.41
CA PHE A 18 1.01 -15.14 4.62
C PHE A 18 -0.03 -14.80 5.72
N GLY A 19 -1.30 -15.20 5.56
CA GLY A 19 -2.36 -14.97 6.54
C GLY A 19 -3.03 -13.59 6.42
N ASP A 20 -3.84 -13.20 7.40
CA ASP A 20 -4.47 -11.87 7.39
C ASP A 20 -3.41 -10.77 7.56
N MET A 21 -3.62 -9.62 6.91
CA MET A 21 -2.84 -8.43 7.20
C MET A 21 -3.46 -7.69 8.39
N PRO A 22 -2.78 -7.58 9.55
CA PRO A 22 -3.31 -6.82 10.68
C PRO A 22 -3.28 -5.30 10.40
N PRO A 23 -4.13 -4.51 11.07
CA PRO A 23 -4.00 -3.05 11.10
C PRO A 23 -2.59 -2.60 11.49
N GLN A 24 -2.12 -1.49 10.91
CA GLN A 24 -0.80 -0.93 11.15
C GLN A 24 -0.92 0.47 11.79
N PRO A 25 -1.22 0.56 13.10
CA PRO A 25 -1.55 1.83 13.77
C PRO A 25 -0.35 2.79 13.90
N ARG A 26 0.88 2.28 13.72
CA ARG A 26 2.10 3.10 13.77
C ARG A 26 2.42 3.79 12.44
N VAL A 27 1.64 3.52 11.40
CA VAL A 27 1.85 4.09 10.06
C VAL A 27 0.83 5.21 9.85
N THR A 28 1.32 6.43 9.62
CA THR A 28 0.46 7.59 9.38
C THR A 28 -0.02 7.64 7.93
N GLU A 29 -1.09 8.40 7.66
CA GLU A 29 -1.58 8.58 6.30
C GLU A 29 -0.55 9.27 5.39
N GLU A 30 0.22 10.19 5.94
CA GLU A 30 1.31 10.90 5.25
C GLU A 30 2.42 9.94 4.82
N GLN A 31 2.82 9.01 5.71
CA GLN A 31 3.80 7.98 5.39
C GLN A 31 3.28 7.06 4.27
N VAL A 32 2.00 6.67 4.32
CA VAL A 32 1.42 5.87 3.23
C VAL A 32 1.46 6.64 1.92
N ALA A 33 1.09 7.93 1.92
CA ALA A 33 1.12 8.75 0.71
C ALA A 33 2.54 8.87 0.14
N ALA A 34 3.54 9.08 1.00
CA ALA A 34 4.94 9.13 0.60
C ALA A 34 5.42 7.79 -0.01
N ILE A 35 5.11 6.66 0.63
CA ILE A 35 5.46 5.32 0.14
C ILE A 35 4.79 5.03 -1.20
N VAL A 36 3.51 5.35 -1.35
CA VAL A 36 2.78 5.15 -2.61
C VAL A 36 3.38 6.03 -3.71
N GLY A 37 3.70 7.30 -3.41
CA GLY A 37 4.37 8.20 -4.36
C GLY A 37 5.70 7.62 -4.84
N PHE A 38 6.56 7.20 -3.91
CA PHE A 38 7.83 6.57 -4.23
C PHE A 38 7.67 5.31 -5.09
N VAL A 39 6.76 4.40 -4.72
CA VAL A 39 6.51 3.17 -5.51
C VAL A 39 6.05 3.52 -6.93
N ARG A 40 5.21 4.55 -7.10
CA ARG A 40 4.76 4.99 -8.43
C ARG A 40 5.89 5.58 -9.25
N GLU A 41 6.72 6.43 -8.65
CA GLU A 41 7.90 6.98 -9.31
C GLU A 41 8.85 5.86 -9.79
N VAL A 42 9.16 4.90 -8.92
CA VAL A 42 9.99 3.73 -9.26
C VAL A 42 9.33 2.89 -10.35
N GLN A 43 8.02 2.65 -10.27
CA GLN A 43 7.30 1.92 -11.31
C GLN A 43 7.43 2.63 -12.66
N THR A 44 7.19 3.94 -12.73
CA THR A 44 7.35 4.72 -13.96
C THR A 44 8.77 4.68 -14.49
N ALA A 45 9.78 4.85 -13.64
CA ALA A 45 11.19 4.76 -14.03
C ALA A 45 11.57 3.38 -14.61
N ASN A 46 10.83 2.33 -14.24
CA ASN A 46 11.00 0.97 -14.75
C ASN A 46 9.99 0.60 -15.87
N GLY A 47 9.29 1.58 -16.43
CA GLY A 47 8.31 1.36 -17.51
C GLY A 47 7.02 0.66 -17.07
N ILE A 48 6.78 0.53 -15.77
CA ILE A 48 5.56 -0.06 -15.19
C ILE A 48 4.53 1.06 -15.04
N GLY A 49 3.44 0.99 -15.80
CA GLY A 49 2.39 2.03 -15.82
C GLY A 49 2.03 2.55 -17.21
N GLY A 50 2.66 2.00 -18.27
CA GLY A 50 2.33 2.28 -19.67
C GLY A 50 1.59 1.12 -20.35
N GLN A 51 0.36 0.86 -19.91
CA GLN A 51 -0.81 0.34 -20.65
C GLN A 51 -2.06 0.85 -19.92
#